data_AF-A0A7S2GDY3-F1
#
_entry.id   AF-A0A7S2GDY3-F1
#
_cell.length_a   1.000
_cell.length_b   1.000
_cell.length_c   1.000
_cell.angle_alpha   90.00
_cell.angle_beta   90.00
_cell.angle_gamma   90.00
#
_symmetry.space_group_name_H-M   'P 1'
#
loop_
_entity.id
_entity.type
_entity.pdbx_description
1 polymer ?
#
loop_
_entity_poly.entity_id
_entity_poly.type
_entity_poly.pdbx_seq_one_letter_code
_entity_poly.pdbx_strand_id
1 'polypeptide(L)'
;SAAGGRAVKSGVMRRGSKGAEADEGEERALAASLPSEDPVAMLERLLTTPPPTAAEEQLAMVQLALGRLLGGRGEYHKAVIALEAAVQAAGKEGSEEAALLGRIALGQLELRSHNYSTALGHFEGALAAAGGAANSTAALAALVGSGWAALLAPVEPTAVGSWGGEQRLR
;
A
#
# COMPACT_ATOMS: atom_id res chain seq x y z
N SER A 1 -39.70 74.21 43.91
CA SER A 1 -38.30 73.77 44.07
C SER A 1 -37.92 72.96 42.83
N ALA A 2 -36.70 73.16 42.34
CA ALA A 2 -36.24 72.84 40.99
C ALA A 2 -35.64 71.43 40.84
N ALA A 3 -35.52 71.04 39.56
CA ALA A 3 -34.55 70.09 38.96
C ALA A 3 -34.69 68.60 39.31
N GLY A 4 -34.47 67.63 38.42
CA GLY A 4 -33.95 67.64 37.05
C GLY A 4 -33.12 66.37 36.80
N GLY A 5 -33.22 65.80 35.58
CA GLY A 5 -32.26 64.84 35.01
C GLY A 5 -32.79 63.40 34.86
N ARG A 6 -32.45 62.62 33.84
CA ARG A 6 -31.84 62.86 32.51
C ARG A 6 -32.04 61.55 31.72
N ALA A 7 -32.26 61.64 30.41
CA ALA A 7 -32.47 60.52 29.50
C ALA A 7 -31.20 59.69 29.22
N VAL A 8 -31.35 58.40 28.89
CA VAL A 8 -30.40 57.66 28.05
C VAL A 8 -31.17 56.75 27.08
N LYS A 9 -31.07 57.08 25.78
CA LYS A 9 -31.43 56.21 24.66
C LYS A 9 -30.19 55.36 24.33
N SER A 10 -30.28 54.03 24.39
CA SER A 10 -29.28 53.13 23.81
C SER A 10 -29.84 52.49 22.54
N GLY A 11 -29.44 53.06 21.41
CA GLY A 11 -29.59 52.42 20.11
C GLY A 11 -28.58 51.28 19.99
N VAL A 12 -29.08 50.06 19.80
CA VAL A 12 -28.24 48.92 19.43
C VAL A 12 -28.28 48.79 17.91
N MET A 13 -27.16 49.18 17.28
CA MET A 13 -26.90 48.99 15.86
C MET A 13 -26.82 47.49 15.54
N ARG A 14 -27.75 47.00 14.71
CA ARG A 14 -27.62 45.71 14.01
C ARG A 14 -26.56 45.87 12.91
N ARG A 15 -25.34 45.39 13.18
CA ARG A 15 -24.25 45.29 12.21
C ARG A 15 -24.51 44.05 11.33
N GLY A 16 -24.74 44.28 10.04
CA GLY A 16 -25.01 43.23 9.05
C GLY A 16 -23.85 42.26 8.88
N SER A 17 -24.13 40.97 9.02
CA SER A 17 -23.24 39.83 8.79
C SER A 17 -23.25 39.44 7.30
N LYS A 18 -22.55 40.21 6.45
CA LYS A 18 -22.52 39.97 4.99
C LYS A 18 -21.13 39.58 4.46
N GLY A 19 -20.26 39.07 5.33
CA GLY A 19 -18.83 38.83 5.00
C GLY A 19 -18.31 37.40 5.21
N ALA A 20 -19.11 36.46 5.70
CA ALA A 20 -18.62 35.10 6.02
C ALA A 20 -18.79 34.08 4.87
N GLU A 21 -19.71 34.31 3.93
CA GLU A 21 -19.96 33.36 2.84
C GLU A 21 -19.04 33.54 1.62
N ALA A 22 -18.30 34.65 1.54
CA ALA A 22 -17.38 34.92 0.44
C ALA A 22 -16.02 34.20 0.62
N ASP A 23 -15.60 33.96 1.86
CA ASP A 23 -14.27 33.43 2.19
C ASP A 23 -14.21 31.89 2.02
N GLU A 24 -15.28 31.18 2.39
CA GLU A 24 -15.37 29.72 2.20
C GLU A 24 -15.51 29.31 0.72
N GLY A 25 -15.97 30.22 -0.13
CA GLY A 25 -16.09 30.00 -1.57
C GLY A 25 -14.74 30.06 -2.30
N GLU A 26 -13.85 30.96 -1.88
CA GLU A 26 -12.50 31.09 -2.43
C GLU A 26 -11.57 29.96 -1.99
N GLU A 27 -11.63 29.52 -0.72
CA GLU A 27 -10.83 28.36 -0.25
C GLU A 27 -11.25 27.04 -0.94
N ARG A 28 -12.56 26.82 -1.17
CA ARG A 28 -13.03 25.65 -1.93
C ARG A 28 -12.64 25.71 -3.41
N ALA A 29 -12.64 26.90 -4.01
CA ALA A 29 -12.20 27.09 -5.39
C ALA A 29 -10.68 26.90 -5.54
N LEU A 30 -9.88 27.31 -4.55
CA LEU A 30 -8.44 27.07 -4.52
C LEU A 30 -8.09 25.57 -4.36
N ALA A 31 -8.79 24.86 -3.47
CA ALA A 31 -8.59 23.42 -3.27
C ALA A 31 -8.96 22.59 -4.52
N ALA A 32 -9.93 23.05 -5.32
CA ALA A 32 -10.30 22.44 -6.60
C ALA A 32 -9.34 22.80 -7.75
N SER A 33 -8.48 23.81 -7.57
CA SER A 33 -7.54 24.32 -8.58
C SER A 33 -6.11 23.79 -8.43
N LEU A 34 -5.81 23.06 -7.37
CA LEU A 34 -4.52 22.37 -7.28
C LEU A 34 -4.55 21.16 -8.21
N PRO A 35 -3.66 21.05 -9.21
CA PRO A 35 -3.55 19.82 -9.98
C PRO A 35 -3.22 18.71 -8.99
N SER A 36 -4.11 17.72 -8.87
CA SER A 36 -3.85 16.51 -8.10
C SER A 36 -2.65 15.82 -8.75
N GLU A 37 -1.46 16.03 -8.20
CA GLU A 37 -0.24 15.43 -8.71
C GLU A 37 -0.40 13.91 -8.70
N ASP A 38 -0.03 13.24 -9.80
CA ASP A 38 -0.12 11.79 -9.89
C ASP A 38 0.77 11.16 -8.79
N PRO A 39 0.22 10.35 -7.87
CA PRO A 39 1.00 9.74 -6.79
C PRO A 39 2.13 8.86 -7.30
N VAL A 40 2.00 8.24 -8.50
CA VAL A 40 3.10 7.47 -9.10
C VAL A 40 4.24 8.40 -9.49
N ALA A 41 3.95 9.50 -10.20
CA ALA A 41 4.94 10.48 -10.61
C ALA A 41 5.65 11.13 -9.40
N MET A 42 4.90 11.38 -8.32
CA MET A 42 5.45 11.90 -7.07
C MET A 42 6.48 10.93 -6.45
N LEU A 43 6.15 9.64 -6.37
CA LEU A 43 7.05 8.62 -5.80
C LEU A 43 8.26 8.34 -6.72
N GLU A 44 8.07 8.31 -8.04
CA GLU A 44 9.18 8.19 -9.00
C GLU A 44 10.17 9.36 -8.88
N ARG A 45 9.66 10.58 -8.70
CA ARG A 45 10.51 11.76 -8.44
C ARG A 45 11.30 11.62 -7.15
N LEU A 46 10.68 11.14 -6.07
CA LEU A 46 11.36 10.90 -4.79
C LEU A 46 12.48 9.86 -4.92
N LEU A 47 12.30 8.82 -5.73
CA LEU A 47 13.34 7.82 -5.97
C LEU A 47 14.46 8.31 -6.89
N THR A 48 14.16 9.28 -7.77
CA THR A 48 15.16 9.87 -8.67
C THR A 48 16.07 10.86 -7.95
N THR A 49 15.51 11.64 -7.03
CA THR A 49 16.26 12.60 -6.20
C THR A 49 15.95 12.34 -4.72
N PRO A 50 16.48 11.26 -4.15
CA PRO A 50 16.24 10.95 -2.75
C PRO A 50 16.87 12.05 -1.88
N PRO A 51 16.22 12.45 -0.77
CA PRO A 51 16.84 13.38 0.16
C PRO A 51 18.12 12.75 0.71
N PRO A 52 19.18 13.53 0.96
CA PRO A 52 20.47 13.00 1.43
C PRO A 52 20.38 12.33 2.81
N THR A 53 19.26 12.51 3.52
CA THR A 53 18.96 11.91 4.82
C THR A 53 18.00 10.72 4.72
N ALA A 54 17.61 10.29 3.51
CA ALA A 54 16.75 9.13 3.35
C ALA A 54 17.48 7.88 3.85
N ALA A 55 16.94 7.24 4.89
CA ALA A 55 17.33 5.90 5.27
C ALA A 55 16.90 4.91 4.16
N GLU A 56 17.63 3.80 3.97
CA GLU A 56 17.22 2.79 2.98
C GLU A 56 15.84 2.21 3.32
N GLU A 57 15.46 2.14 4.60
CA GLU A 57 14.11 1.80 5.04
C GLU A 57 13.04 2.73 4.45
N GLN A 58 13.29 4.04 4.40
CA GLN A 58 12.35 4.99 3.80
C GLN A 58 12.25 4.77 2.29
N LEU A 59 13.38 4.50 1.63
CA LEU A 59 13.40 4.17 0.21
C LEU A 59 12.66 2.86 -0.07
N ALA A 60 12.82 1.84 0.78
CA ALA A 60 12.09 0.58 0.69
C ALA A 60 10.57 0.80 0.80
N MET A 61 10.14 1.66 1.72
CA MET A 61 8.72 2.01 1.87
C MET A 61 8.16 2.79 0.67
N VAL A 62 8.94 3.71 0.10
CA VAL A 62 8.57 4.43 -1.14
C VAL A 62 8.44 3.46 -2.31
N GLN A 63 9.38 2.53 -2.47
CA GLN A 63 9.35 1.49 -3.49
C GLN A 63 8.16 0.53 -3.31
N LEU A 64 7.86 0.14 -2.07
CA LEU A 64 6.68 -0.66 -1.73
C LEU A 64 5.38 0.05 -2.14
N ALA A 65 5.26 1.34 -1.79
CA ALA A 65 4.10 2.14 -2.14
C ALA A 65 3.95 2.29 -3.67
N LEU A 66 5.05 2.57 -4.36
CA LEU A 66 5.08 2.69 -5.81
C LEU A 66 4.65 1.38 -6.49
N GLY A 67 5.20 0.25 -6.05
CA GLY A 67 4.86 -1.07 -6.56
C GLY A 67 3.38 -1.42 -6.39
N ARG A 68 2.77 -1.07 -5.24
CA ARG A 68 1.33 -1.29 -5.01
C ARG A 68 0.46 -0.41 -5.91
N LEU A 69 0.83 0.86 -6.12
CA LEU A 69 0.10 1.77 -7.00
C LEU A 69 0.17 1.32 -8.47
N LEU A 70 1.37 0.98 -8.94
CA LEU A 70 1.58 0.44 -10.29
C LEU A 70 0.82 -0.87 -10.49
N GLY A 71 0.82 -1.75 -9.49
CA GLY A 71 0.06 -3.01 -9.51
C GLY A 71 -1.45 -2.77 -9.57
N GLY A 72 -1.95 -1.74 -8.88
CA GLY A 72 -3.36 -1.31 -8.97
C GLY A 72 -3.75 -0.72 -10.33
N ARG A 73 -2.78 -0.17 -11.08
CA ARG A 73 -2.95 0.32 -12.46
C ARG A 73 -2.81 -0.76 -13.53
N GLY A 74 -2.45 -1.99 -13.15
CA GLY A 74 -2.13 -3.07 -14.09
C GLY A 74 -0.76 -2.93 -14.75
N GLU A 75 0.10 -2.02 -14.29
CA GLU A 75 1.49 -1.87 -14.78
C GLU A 75 2.39 -2.95 -14.16
N TYR A 76 2.08 -4.20 -14.47
CA TYR A 76 2.62 -5.39 -13.79
C TYR A 76 4.15 -5.41 -13.69
N HIS A 77 4.83 -5.24 -14.83
CA HIS A 77 6.28 -5.35 -14.88
C HIS A 77 6.97 -4.29 -14.01
N LYS A 78 6.49 -3.04 -14.07
CA LYS A 78 7.03 -1.97 -13.22
C LYS A 78 6.71 -2.20 -11.75
N ALA A 79 5.53 -2.75 -11.46
CA ALA A 79 5.13 -3.10 -10.09
C ALA A 79 6.06 -4.16 -9.49
N VAL A 80 6.40 -5.22 -10.25
CA VAL A 80 7.36 -6.24 -9.81
C VAL A 80 8.72 -5.61 -9.52
N ILE A 81 9.27 -4.82 -10.44
CA ILE A 81 10.58 -4.16 -10.26
C ILE A 81 10.60 -3.31 -8.98
N ALA A 82 9.57 -2.49 -8.76
CA ALA A 82 9.48 -1.64 -7.59
C ALA A 82 9.38 -2.46 -6.29
N LEU A 83 8.59 -3.53 -6.26
CA LEU A 83 8.46 -4.38 -5.08
C LEU A 83 9.71 -5.21 -4.79
N GLU A 84 10.40 -5.71 -5.82
CA GLU A 84 11.70 -6.39 -5.66
C GLU A 84 12.76 -5.45 -5.09
N ALA A 85 12.82 -4.21 -5.60
CA ALA A 85 13.71 -3.19 -5.07
C ALA A 85 13.42 -2.93 -3.58
N ALA A 86 12.13 -2.86 -3.19
CA ALA A 86 11.74 -2.67 -1.79
C ALA A 86 12.24 -3.80 -0.88
N VAL A 87 12.10 -5.05 -1.33
CA VAL A 87 12.58 -6.23 -0.57
C VAL A 87 14.10 -6.22 -0.47
N GLN A 88 14.81 -5.82 -1.52
CA GLN A 88 16.28 -5.74 -1.52
C GLN A 88 16.80 -4.63 -0.60
N ALA A 89 16.21 -3.44 -0.65
CA ALA A 89 16.59 -2.32 0.20
C ALA A 89 16.37 -2.64 1.68
N ALA A 90 15.21 -3.22 2.01
CA ALA A 90 14.86 -3.65 3.36
C ALA A 90 15.85 -4.69 3.93
N GLY A 91 16.38 -5.58 3.09
CA GLY A 91 17.38 -6.59 3.49
C GLY A 91 18.75 -6.02 3.87
N LYS A 92 19.12 -4.81 3.41
CA LYS A 92 20.42 -4.19 3.71
C LYS A 92 20.48 -3.53 5.07
N GLU A 93 19.39 -2.91 5.52
CA GLU A 93 19.29 -2.24 6.83
C GLU A 93 18.68 -3.11 7.93
N GLY A 94 18.19 -4.31 7.60
CA GLY A 94 17.53 -5.19 8.57
C GLY A 94 16.10 -4.78 8.90
N SER A 95 15.43 -4.03 8.01
CA SER A 95 13.99 -3.73 8.15
C SER A 95 13.19 -4.96 7.72
N GLU A 96 13.00 -5.89 8.66
CA GLU A 96 12.27 -7.14 8.41
C GLU A 96 10.82 -6.89 7.99
N GLU A 97 10.19 -5.82 8.50
CA GLU A 97 8.80 -5.47 8.20
C GLU A 97 8.62 -5.04 6.74
N ALA A 98 9.47 -4.14 6.22
CA ALA A 98 9.38 -3.72 4.82
C ALA A 98 9.63 -4.89 3.86
N ALA A 99 10.59 -5.77 4.20
CA ALA A 99 10.88 -6.97 3.42
C ALA A 99 9.71 -7.97 3.45
N LEU A 100 9.03 -8.10 4.59
CA LEU A 100 7.84 -8.93 4.76
C LEU A 100 6.67 -8.41 3.90
N LEU A 101 6.36 -7.11 4.02
CA LEU A 101 5.29 -6.47 3.27
C LEU A 101 5.54 -6.50 1.75
N GLY A 102 6.78 -6.30 1.32
CA GLY A 102 7.18 -6.40 -0.08
C GLY A 102 6.93 -7.79 -0.66
N ARG A 103 7.30 -8.85 0.06
CA ARG A 103 7.02 -10.24 -0.35
C ARG A 103 5.52 -10.52 -0.44
N ILE A 104 4.72 -10.06 0.52
CA ILE A 104 3.26 -10.21 0.47
C ILE A 104 2.68 -9.49 -0.75
N ALA A 105 3.15 -8.28 -1.05
CA ALA A 105 2.69 -7.51 -2.20
C ALA A 105 3.05 -8.20 -3.53
N LEU A 106 4.25 -8.78 -3.65
CA LEU A 106 4.65 -9.61 -4.80
C LEU A 106 3.73 -10.82 -4.94
N GLY A 107 3.51 -11.57 -3.87
CA GLY A 107 2.60 -12.73 -3.90
C GLY A 107 1.19 -12.36 -4.37
N GLN A 108 0.64 -11.25 -3.88
CA GLN A 108 -0.66 -10.74 -4.33
C GLN A 108 -0.68 -10.30 -5.80
N LEU A 109 0.42 -9.73 -6.28
CA LEU A 109 0.58 -9.29 -7.66
C LEU A 109 0.64 -10.50 -8.62
N GLU A 110 1.42 -11.52 -8.25
CA GLU A 110 1.53 -12.79 -8.98
C GLU A 110 0.20 -13.57 -9.00
N LEU A 111 -0.55 -13.57 -7.87
CA LEU A 111 -1.91 -14.16 -7.81
C LEU A 111 -2.85 -13.52 -8.85
N ARG A 112 -2.85 -12.20 -8.95
CA ARG A 112 -3.69 -11.47 -9.94
C ARG A 112 -3.28 -11.75 -11.38
N SER A 113 -2.05 -12.23 -11.59
CA SER A 113 -1.50 -12.53 -12.92
C SER A 113 -1.43 -14.03 -13.20
N HIS A 114 -2.14 -14.84 -12.41
CA HIS A 114 -2.25 -16.29 -12.56
C HIS A 114 -0.94 -17.07 -12.41
N ASN A 115 0.09 -16.46 -11.83
CA ASN A 115 1.38 -17.10 -11.58
C ASN A 115 1.39 -17.72 -10.17
N TYR A 116 0.57 -18.74 -9.98
CA TYR A 116 0.26 -19.27 -8.64
C TYR A 116 1.46 -19.90 -7.93
N SER A 117 2.37 -20.55 -8.66
CA SER A 117 3.60 -21.13 -8.09
C SER A 117 4.56 -20.06 -7.58
N THR A 118 4.78 -19.00 -8.36
CA THR A 118 5.59 -17.84 -7.95
C THR A 118 4.95 -17.12 -6.77
N ALA A 119 3.63 -16.92 -6.80
CA ALA A 119 2.88 -16.33 -5.70
C ALA A 119 3.08 -17.10 -4.39
N LEU A 120 2.97 -18.44 -4.44
CA LEU A 120 3.19 -19.30 -3.29
C LEU A 120 4.59 -19.09 -2.69
N GLY A 121 5.63 -19.11 -3.53
CA GLY A 121 7.01 -18.89 -3.08
C GLY A 121 7.21 -17.54 -2.36
N HIS A 122 6.56 -16.48 -2.84
CA HIS A 122 6.61 -15.18 -2.14
C HIS A 122 5.91 -15.23 -0.77
N PHE A 123 4.75 -15.85 -0.67
CA PHE A 123 4.05 -15.98 0.62
C PHE A 123 4.79 -16.88 1.61
N GLU A 124 5.38 -17.99 1.16
CA GLU A 124 6.23 -18.85 1.99
C GLU A 124 7.46 -18.08 2.50
N GLY A 125 8.11 -17.30 1.63
CA GLY A 125 9.21 -16.43 2.02
C GLY A 125 8.79 -15.36 3.04
N ALA A 126 7.57 -14.82 2.92
CA ALA A 126 7.00 -13.91 3.92
C ALA A 126 6.77 -14.62 5.26
N LEU A 127 6.19 -15.82 5.26
CA LEU A 127 5.93 -16.59 6.49
C LEU A 127 7.21 -16.99 7.21
N ALA A 128 8.25 -17.37 6.46
CA ALA A 128 9.57 -17.67 7.01
C ALA A 128 10.18 -16.43 7.69
N ALA A 129 10.08 -15.26 7.06
CA ALA A 129 10.56 -13.99 7.63
C ALA A 129 9.77 -13.54 8.86
N ALA A 130 8.47 -13.86 8.94
CA ALA A 130 7.64 -13.55 10.11
C ALA A 130 7.97 -14.40 11.35
N GLY A 131 8.93 -15.33 11.27
CA GLY A 131 9.42 -16.09 12.42
C GLY A 131 8.35 -16.94 13.12
N GLY A 132 7.26 -17.30 12.42
CA GLY A 132 6.13 -18.03 13.01
C GLY A 132 5.25 -17.21 13.95
N ALA A 133 5.39 -15.87 13.99
CA ALA A 133 4.48 -14.98 14.72
C ALA A 133 3.13 -14.92 14.00
N ALA A 134 2.30 -15.94 14.22
CA ALA A 134 0.97 -16.11 13.62
C ALA A 134 -0.03 -14.98 13.98
N ASN A 135 0.35 -14.09 14.90
CA ASN A 135 -0.52 -13.02 15.40
C ASN A 135 -0.29 -11.66 14.72
N SER A 136 0.57 -11.57 13.71
CA SER A 136 0.69 -10.35 12.92
C SER A 136 -0.27 -10.36 11.73
N THR A 137 -0.87 -9.21 11.43
CA THR A 137 -1.73 -9.02 10.26
C THR A 137 -1.03 -9.41 8.95
N ALA A 138 0.28 -9.18 8.87
CA ALA A 138 1.11 -9.57 7.73
C ALA A 138 1.26 -11.09 7.60
N ALA A 139 1.52 -11.81 8.70
CA ALA A 139 1.58 -13.27 8.69
C ALA A 139 0.23 -13.90 8.29
N LEU A 140 -0.89 -13.35 8.78
CA LEU A 140 -2.23 -13.78 8.37
C LEU A 140 -2.48 -13.54 6.88
N ALA A 141 -2.08 -12.37 6.36
CA ALA A 141 -2.20 -12.07 4.93
C ALA A 141 -1.36 -13.05 4.08
N ALA A 142 -0.16 -13.41 4.54
CA ALA A 142 0.68 -14.39 3.86
C ALA A 142 0.09 -15.80 3.91
N LEU A 143 -0.47 -16.24 5.04
CA LEU A 143 -1.16 -17.54 5.15
C LEU A 143 -2.40 -17.63 4.25
N VAL A 144 -3.22 -16.59 4.23
CA VAL A 144 -4.40 -16.55 3.36
C VAL A 144 -3.96 -16.55 1.89
N GLY A 145 -2.92 -15.77 1.56
CA GLY A 145 -2.35 -15.71 0.22
C GLY A 145 -1.79 -17.07 -0.24
N SER A 146 -1.02 -17.76 0.60
CA SER A 146 -0.47 -19.08 0.28
C SER A 146 -1.59 -20.12 0.09
N GLY A 147 -2.64 -20.07 0.92
CA GLY A 147 -3.82 -20.92 0.75
C GLY A 147 -4.50 -20.72 -0.61
N TRP A 148 -4.70 -19.48 -1.05
CA TRP A 148 -5.24 -19.18 -2.39
C TRP A 148 -4.30 -19.64 -3.51
N ALA A 149 -3.00 -19.38 -3.36
CA ALA A 149 -2.01 -19.80 -4.35
C ALA A 149 -1.97 -21.32 -4.51
N ALA A 150 -1.99 -22.07 -3.40
CA ALA A 150 -2.01 -23.53 -3.43
C ALA A 150 -3.32 -24.10 -3.99
N LEU A 151 -4.46 -23.49 -3.67
CA LEU A 151 -5.77 -23.91 -4.19
C LEU A 151 -5.90 -23.71 -5.70
N LEU A 152 -5.33 -22.62 -6.22
CA LEU A 152 -5.41 -22.25 -7.64
C LEU A 152 -4.27 -22.81 -8.49
N ALA A 153 -3.18 -23.25 -7.85
CA ALA A 153 -2.08 -23.90 -8.53
C ALA A 153 -2.62 -25.14 -9.27
N PRO A 154 -2.21 -25.35 -10.54
CA PRO A 154 -2.58 -26.57 -11.24
C PRO A 154 -2.08 -27.75 -10.40
N VAL A 155 -3.02 -28.65 -10.06
CA VAL A 155 -2.65 -29.93 -9.48
C VAL A 155 -1.87 -30.65 -10.56
N GLU A 156 -0.53 -30.64 -10.43
CA GLU A 156 0.31 -31.55 -11.19
C GLU A 156 -0.34 -32.93 -11.03
N PRO A 157 -0.73 -33.60 -12.13
CA PRO A 157 -1.28 -34.94 -12.03
C PRO A 157 -0.19 -35.77 -11.38
N THR A 158 -0.32 -35.99 -10.07
CA THR A 158 0.53 -36.91 -9.33
C THR A 158 0.46 -38.18 -10.15
N ALA A 159 1.61 -38.63 -10.66
CA ALA A 159 1.68 -39.76 -11.57
C ALA A 159 0.93 -40.93 -10.91
N VAL A 160 -0.35 -41.08 -11.25
CA VAL A 160 -1.21 -42.10 -10.69
C VAL A 160 -0.71 -43.37 -11.30
N GLY A 161 0.20 -44.02 -10.58
CA GLY A 161 0.56 -45.40 -10.73
C GLY A 161 0.83 -45.85 -12.16
N SER A 162 2.08 -45.75 -12.59
CA SER A 162 2.66 -46.79 -13.44
C SER A 162 2.74 -48.10 -12.64
N TRP A 163 1.60 -48.69 -12.28
CA TRP A 163 1.47 -50.11 -11.93
C TRP A 163 1.39 -50.92 -13.22
N GLY A 164 2.40 -50.75 -14.08
CA GLY A 164 2.67 -51.65 -15.19
C GLY A 164 3.42 -52.85 -14.62
N GLY A 165 2.68 -53.93 -14.37
CA GLY A 165 3.24 -55.16 -13.83
C GLY A 165 4.29 -55.77 -14.76
N GLU A 166 5.45 -56.08 -14.21
CA GLU A 166 6.27 -57.19 -14.67
C GLU A 166 6.46 -58.15 -13.49
N GLN A 167 5.49 -59.05 -13.31
CA GLN A 167 5.78 -60.32 -12.64
C GLN A 167 6.72 -61.11 -13.55
N ARG A 168 8.02 -61.05 -13.29
CA ARG A 168 8.96 -62.06 -13.79
C ARG A 168 8.93 -63.26 -12.86
N LEU A 169 8.11 -64.24 -13.24
CA LEU A 169 8.34 -65.63 -12.84
C LEU A 169 9.54 -66.16 -13.63
N ARG A 170 10.64 -66.42 -12.94
CA ARG A 170 11.64 -67.42 -13.32
C ARG A 170 12.13 -68.12 -12.07
#